data_AF-A0A699YC20-F1
#
_entry.id   AF-A0A699YC20-F1
#
_cell.length_a   1.000
_cell.length_b   1.000
_cell.length_c   1.000
_cell.angle_alpha   90.00
_cell.angle_beta   90.00
_cell.angle_gamma   90.00
#
_symmetry.space_group_name_H-M   'P 1'
#
loop_
_entity.id
_entity.type
_entity.pdbx_description
1 polymer ?
#
loop_
_entity_poly.entity_id
_entity_poly.type
_entity_poly.pdbx_seq_one_letter_code
_entity_poly.pdbx_strand_id
1 'polypeptide(L)'
;MQNMDILPGLVSQWTNITGYSLIVDYAEISDLPGLVLDTASNGQRSYDGWILDPVMTVDMVQAGMVEPLDTYIAADASLNWPDFIRYFRQVSSVYNGTVTGIPLAGKVSTLYYRKDVFAMANLSPPSTWDEFLTIARAMNGSDFNADGVPDYSICWQVINCLEDTVVFSQLLTPMIQAL
;
A
#
# COMPACT_ATOMS: atom_id res chain seq x y z
N MET A 1 0.89 -0.87 10.23
CA MET A 1 1.12 -2.28 10.59
C MET A 1 -0.14 -3.07 10.29
N GLN A 2 -0.11 -3.96 9.30
CA GLN A 2 -1.12 -5.02 9.23
C GLN A 2 -0.93 -5.91 10.46
N ASN A 3 -2.00 -6.22 11.17
CA ASN A 3 -1.92 -7.04 12.36
C ASN A 3 -1.70 -8.51 11.95
N MET A 4 -0.44 -8.96 12.00
CA MET A 4 -0.04 -10.32 11.60
C MET A 4 -0.47 -11.40 12.59
N ASP A 5 -1.01 -11.02 13.77
CA ASP A 5 -1.50 -11.95 14.78
C ASP A 5 -2.66 -12.84 14.30
N ILE A 6 -3.31 -12.47 13.20
CA ILE A 6 -4.41 -13.24 12.60
C ILE A 6 -3.93 -14.43 11.75
N LEU A 7 -2.67 -14.43 11.31
CA LEU A 7 -2.17 -15.37 10.31
C LEU A 7 -2.18 -16.84 10.78
N PRO A 8 -1.82 -17.17 12.04
CA PRO A 8 -1.97 -18.54 12.53
C PRO A 8 -3.41 -19.06 12.48
N GLY A 9 -4.38 -18.17 12.73
CA GLY A 9 -5.80 -18.49 12.61
C GLY A 9 -6.21 -18.79 11.17
N LEU A 10 -5.71 -17.99 10.21
CA LEU A 10 -5.98 -18.19 8.78
C LEU A 10 -5.33 -19.47 8.23
N VAL A 11 -4.09 -19.78 8.63
CA VAL A 11 -3.42 -21.04 8.26
C VAL A 11 -4.23 -22.26 8.72
N SER A 12 -4.73 -22.21 9.96
CA SER A 12 -5.57 -23.27 10.52
C SER A 12 -6.88 -23.41 9.75
N GLN A 13 -7.56 -22.30 9.42
CA GLN A 13 -8.79 -22.31 8.63
C GLN A 13 -8.57 -22.86 7.22
N TRP A 14 -7.49 -22.44 6.56
CA TRP A 14 -7.12 -22.94 5.23
C TRP A 14 -6.95 -24.46 5.22
N THR A 15 -6.20 -24.98 6.20
CA THR A 15 -5.95 -26.42 6.31
C THR A 15 -7.25 -27.19 6.54
N ASN A 16 -8.14 -26.66 7.38
CA ASN A 16 -9.44 -27.28 7.65
C ASN A 16 -10.38 -27.31 6.44
N ILE A 17 -10.38 -26.25 5.61
CA ILE A 17 -11.28 -26.13 4.46
C ILE A 17 -10.74 -26.92 3.25
N THR A 18 -9.43 -26.87 3.02
CA THR A 18 -8.82 -27.37 1.78
C THR A 18 -8.12 -28.72 1.94
N GLY A 19 -7.73 -29.08 3.15
CA GLY A 19 -6.87 -30.24 3.42
C GLY A 19 -5.40 -30.04 3.09
N TYR A 20 -5.00 -28.88 2.56
CA TYR A 20 -3.61 -28.55 2.23
C TYR A 20 -2.95 -27.75 3.34
N SER A 21 -1.66 -27.99 3.57
CA SER A 21 -0.84 -27.18 4.48
C SER A 21 -0.49 -25.84 3.84
N LEU A 22 -0.70 -24.75 4.56
CA LEU A 22 -0.24 -23.41 4.17
C LEU A 22 1.01 -23.05 4.98
N ILE A 23 2.13 -22.86 4.30
CA ILE A 23 3.39 -22.40 4.89
C ILE A 23 3.57 -20.93 4.50
N VAL A 24 3.78 -20.06 5.49
CA VAL A 24 3.93 -18.63 5.28
C VAL A 24 5.31 -18.21 5.78
N ASP A 25 6.14 -17.75 4.85
CA ASP A 25 7.43 -17.14 5.14
C ASP A 25 7.30 -15.62 5.10
N TYR A 26 8.08 -14.95 5.96
CA TYR A 26 8.11 -13.49 6.05
C TYR A 26 9.48 -12.98 5.63
N ALA A 27 9.47 -11.85 4.93
CA ALA A 27 10.66 -11.10 4.59
C ALA A 27 10.41 -9.61 4.87
N GLU A 28 11.47 -8.90 5.22
CA GLU A 28 11.43 -7.44 5.30
C GLU A 28 11.21 -6.85 3.91
N ILE A 29 10.45 -5.76 3.83
CA ILE A 29 10.09 -5.14 2.53
C ILE A 29 11.33 -4.77 1.73
N SER A 30 12.41 -4.34 2.40
CA SER A 30 13.69 -4.01 1.77
C SER A 30 14.37 -5.17 1.06
N ASP A 31 14.08 -6.41 1.49
CA ASP A 31 14.75 -7.61 1.02
C ASP A 31 13.97 -8.31 -0.10
N LEU A 32 12.67 -7.99 -0.23
CA LEU A 32 11.78 -8.57 -1.24
C LEU A 32 12.30 -8.47 -2.68
N PRO A 33 12.88 -7.34 -3.15
CA PRO A 33 13.41 -7.28 -4.51
C PRO A 33 14.52 -8.31 -4.76
N GLY A 34 15.44 -8.47 -3.80
CA GLY A 34 16.51 -9.45 -3.87
C GLY A 34 15.98 -10.88 -3.88
N LEU A 35 14.99 -11.17 -3.02
CA LEU A 35 14.37 -12.49 -2.91
C LEU A 35 13.61 -12.89 -4.19
N VAL A 36 12.88 -11.96 -4.80
CA VAL A 36 12.17 -12.18 -6.08
C VAL A 36 13.19 -12.50 -7.19
N LEU A 37 14.25 -11.70 -7.30
CA LEU A 37 15.30 -11.91 -8.31
C LEU A 37 16.02 -13.24 -8.12
N ASP A 38 16.36 -13.61 -6.88
CA ASP A 38 17.02 -14.88 -6.58
C ASP A 38 16.13 -16.07 -6.94
N THR A 39 14.84 -16.01 -6.59
CA THR A 39 13.85 -17.04 -6.93
C THR A 39 13.70 -17.19 -8.45
N ALA A 40 13.67 -16.07 -9.18
CA ALA A 40 13.63 -16.09 -10.64
C ALA A 40 14.88 -16.75 -11.25
N SER A 41 16.06 -16.46 -10.70
CA SER A 41 17.36 -16.83 -11.26
C SER A 41 17.73 -18.30 -11.01
N ASN A 42 17.41 -18.81 -9.82
CA ASN A 42 17.84 -20.14 -9.39
C ASN A 42 16.92 -21.27 -9.86
N GLY A 43 15.78 -20.95 -10.49
CA GLY A 43 14.81 -21.93 -10.99
C GLY A 43 14.14 -22.79 -9.91
N GLN A 44 14.47 -22.56 -8.64
CA GLN A 44 13.79 -23.16 -7.50
C GLN A 44 12.50 -22.36 -7.27
N ARG A 45 11.40 -22.83 -7.87
CA ARG A 45 10.05 -22.37 -7.52
C ARG A 45 9.73 -22.88 -6.11
N SER A 46 10.23 -22.18 -5.08
CA SER A 46 9.99 -22.53 -3.68
C SER A 46 8.66 -22.01 -3.14
N TYR A 47 8.04 -21.06 -3.84
CA TYR A 47 6.80 -20.40 -3.44
C TYR A 47 5.70 -20.56 -4.48
N ASP A 48 4.52 -21.01 -4.04
CA ASP A 48 3.31 -21.13 -4.88
C ASP A 48 2.59 -19.78 -5.07
N GLY A 49 2.89 -18.79 -4.23
CA GLY A 49 2.25 -17.48 -4.26
C GLY A 49 3.00 -16.44 -3.45
N TRP A 50 2.70 -15.17 -3.72
CA TRP A 50 3.37 -14.03 -3.13
C TRP A 50 2.36 -12.97 -2.68
N ILE A 51 2.63 -12.32 -1.56
CA ILE A 51 1.92 -11.11 -1.12
C ILE A 51 2.92 -9.96 -1.24
N LEU A 52 2.74 -9.12 -2.27
CA LEU A 52 3.71 -8.08 -2.62
C LEU A 52 3.01 -6.76 -2.91
N ASP A 53 3.77 -5.68 -2.80
CA ASP A 53 3.33 -4.37 -3.30
C ASP A 53 3.21 -4.42 -4.84
N PRO A 54 2.15 -3.83 -5.42
CA PRO A 54 1.94 -3.73 -6.86
C PRO A 54 3.14 -3.24 -7.66
N VAL A 55 4.01 -2.41 -7.07
CA VAL A 55 5.24 -1.92 -7.72
C VAL A 55 6.15 -3.05 -8.19
N MET A 56 6.13 -4.21 -7.52
CA MET A 56 6.94 -5.38 -7.88
C MET A 56 6.38 -6.18 -9.06
N THR A 57 5.14 -5.90 -9.50
CA THR A 57 4.46 -6.68 -10.56
C THR A 57 5.26 -6.71 -11.85
N VAL A 58 5.87 -5.58 -12.23
CA VAL A 58 6.63 -5.48 -13.49
C VAL A 58 7.82 -6.42 -13.48
N ASP A 59 8.61 -6.41 -12.40
CA ASP A 59 9.79 -7.24 -12.25
C ASP A 59 9.41 -8.73 -12.25
N MET A 60 8.34 -9.10 -11.55
CA MET A 60 7.85 -10.48 -11.54
C MET A 60 7.35 -10.96 -12.90
N VAL A 61 6.63 -10.11 -13.64
CA VAL A 61 6.17 -10.46 -14.99
C VAL A 61 7.36 -10.64 -15.93
N GLN A 62 8.35 -9.74 -15.88
CA GLN A 62 9.56 -9.84 -16.70
C GLN A 62 10.40 -11.07 -16.35
N ALA A 63 10.40 -11.47 -15.08
CA ALA A 63 11.01 -12.70 -14.60
C ALA A 63 10.23 -13.99 -14.94
N GLY A 64 9.04 -13.88 -15.54
CA GLY A 64 8.20 -15.04 -15.87
C GLY A 64 7.63 -15.76 -14.64
N MET A 65 7.46 -15.04 -13.53
CA MET A 65 6.99 -15.59 -12.24
C MET A 65 5.49 -15.41 -12.01
N VAL A 66 4.76 -14.85 -12.97
CA VAL A 66 3.35 -14.47 -12.82
C VAL A 66 2.47 -15.29 -13.73
N GLU A 67 1.46 -15.93 -13.15
CA GLU A 67 0.38 -16.59 -13.88
C GLU A 67 -0.73 -15.58 -14.21
N PRO A 68 -1.22 -15.52 -15.46
CA PRO A 68 -2.42 -14.76 -15.82
C PRO A 68 -3.67 -15.26 -15.08
N LEU A 69 -4.37 -14.37 -14.37
CA LEU A 69 -5.49 -14.74 -13.51
C LEU A 69 -6.87 -14.60 -14.16
N ASP A 70 -6.96 -14.03 -15.37
CA ASP A 70 -8.23 -13.71 -16.04
C ASP A 70 -9.19 -14.91 -16.14
N THR A 71 -8.68 -16.08 -16.52
CA THR A 71 -9.49 -17.30 -16.65
C THR A 71 -10.01 -17.79 -15.31
N TYR A 72 -9.19 -17.70 -14.26
CA TYR A 72 -9.57 -18.10 -12.90
C TYR A 72 -10.67 -17.18 -12.34
N ILE A 73 -10.52 -15.87 -12.56
CA ILE A 73 -11.50 -14.86 -12.14
C ILE A 73 -12.83 -15.06 -12.88
N ALA A 74 -12.79 -15.33 -14.19
CA ALA A 74 -14.00 -15.59 -14.97
C ALA A 74 -14.73 -16.88 -14.56
N ALA A 75 -13.98 -17.89 -14.08
CA ALA A 75 -14.53 -19.17 -13.65
C ALA A 75 -15.11 -19.14 -12.23
N ASP A 76 -14.67 -18.22 -11.37
CA ASP A 76 -15.08 -18.14 -9.97
C ASP A 76 -15.99 -16.94 -9.69
N ALA A 77 -17.30 -17.17 -9.80
CA ALA A 77 -18.29 -16.15 -9.46
C ALA A 77 -18.29 -15.77 -7.96
N SER A 78 -17.77 -16.63 -7.08
CA SER A 78 -17.74 -16.38 -5.64
C SER A 78 -16.73 -15.31 -5.24
N LEU A 79 -15.68 -15.13 -6.06
CA LEU A 79 -14.72 -14.04 -5.91
C LEU A 79 -15.38 -12.67 -6.03
N ASN A 80 -16.50 -12.59 -6.76
CA ASN A 80 -17.26 -11.35 -6.99
C ASN A 80 -16.35 -10.18 -7.39
N TRP A 81 -15.57 -10.36 -8.47
CA TRP A 81 -14.56 -9.39 -8.93
C TRP A 81 -15.01 -7.91 -8.99
N PRO A 82 -16.27 -7.60 -9.38
CA PRO A 82 -16.78 -6.23 -9.35
C PRO A 82 -16.93 -5.59 -7.96
N ASP A 83 -16.75 -6.35 -6.87
CA ASP A 83 -16.83 -5.86 -5.50
C ASP A 83 -15.51 -5.27 -4.98
N PHE A 84 -14.38 -5.62 -5.61
CA PHE A 84 -13.10 -4.96 -5.32
C PHE A 84 -13.13 -3.51 -5.79
N ILE A 85 -12.56 -2.59 -5.00
CA ILE A 85 -12.46 -1.18 -5.37
C ILE A 85 -11.79 -1.05 -6.75
N ARG A 86 -12.42 -0.24 -7.61
CA ARG A 86 -12.05 -0.10 -9.03
C ARG A 86 -10.56 0.12 -9.26
N TYR A 87 -9.93 1.00 -8.47
CA TYR A 87 -8.50 1.29 -8.58
C TYR A 87 -7.65 0.02 -8.40
N PHE A 88 -7.91 -0.77 -7.35
CA PHE A 88 -7.12 -1.96 -7.08
C PHE A 88 -7.29 -3.00 -8.19
N ARG A 89 -8.53 -3.25 -8.64
CA ARG A 89 -8.78 -4.29 -9.65
C ARG A 89 -8.37 -3.90 -11.09
N GLN A 90 -8.25 -2.60 -11.40
CA GLN A 90 -7.96 -2.13 -12.78
C GLN A 90 -6.57 -1.54 -12.97
N VAL A 91 -5.91 -1.12 -11.88
CA VAL A 91 -4.59 -0.48 -11.93
C VAL A 91 -3.58 -1.31 -11.16
N SER A 92 -3.89 -1.60 -9.90
CA SER A 92 -2.98 -2.28 -8.97
C SER A 92 -2.74 -3.76 -9.30
N SER A 93 -3.72 -4.41 -9.92
CA SER A 93 -3.71 -5.85 -10.21
C SER A 93 -3.55 -6.18 -11.69
N VAL A 94 -3.33 -5.17 -12.54
CA VAL A 94 -3.32 -5.34 -13.99
C VAL A 94 -2.00 -4.87 -14.56
N TYR A 95 -1.36 -5.73 -15.36
CA TYR A 95 -0.19 -5.38 -16.16
C TYR A 95 -0.45 -5.72 -17.63
N ASN A 96 -0.24 -4.76 -18.51
CA ASN A 96 -0.45 -4.90 -19.95
C ASN A 96 -1.82 -5.48 -20.34
N GLY A 97 -2.87 -5.12 -19.59
CA GLY A 97 -4.25 -5.57 -19.83
C GLY A 97 -4.61 -6.94 -19.24
N THR A 98 -3.66 -7.63 -18.61
CA THR A 98 -3.85 -8.95 -17.98
C THR A 98 -3.91 -8.79 -16.46
N VAL A 99 -4.80 -9.53 -15.79
CA VAL A 99 -4.82 -9.57 -14.32
C VAL A 99 -3.69 -10.44 -13.81
N THR A 100 -2.77 -9.86 -13.03
CA THR A 100 -1.55 -10.51 -12.54
C THR A 100 -1.55 -10.78 -11.03
N GLY A 101 -2.60 -10.35 -10.32
CA GLY A 101 -2.73 -10.55 -8.89
C GLY A 101 -4.14 -10.27 -8.40
N ILE A 102 -4.48 -10.79 -7.21
CA ILE A 102 -5.76 -10.52 -6.55
C ILE A 102 -5.54 -9.48 -5.46
N PRO A 103 -6.34 -8.38 -5.39
CA PRO A 103 -6.21 -7.42 -4.30
C PRO A 103 -6.48 -8.07 -2.94
N LEU A 104 -5.48 -8.12 -2.07
CA LEU A 104 -5.63 -8.60 -0.70
C LEU A 104 -5.96 -7.45 0.27
N ALA A 105 -5.21 -6.35 0.14
CA ALA A 105 -5.40 -5.16 0.96
C ALA A 105 -5.02 -3.92 0.17
N GLY A 106 -5.73 -2.83 0.44
CA GLY A 106 -5.47 -1.52 -0.13
C GLY A 106 -5.06 -0.52 0.94
N LYS A 107 -4.05 0.29 0.65
CA LYS A 107 -3.74 1.49 1.43
C LYS A 107 -4.11 2.71 0.61
N VAL A 108 -4.76 3.68 1.25
CA VAL A 108 -5.09 4.96 0.65
C VAL A 108 -4.51 6.08 1.51
N SER A 109 -3.86 7.04 0.87
CA SER A 109 -3.33 8.22 1.55
C SER A 109 -4.49 9.11 1.97
N THR A 110 -4.54 9.44 3.26
CA THR A 110 -5.63 10.22 3.87
C THR A 110 -5.06 11.25 4.83
N LEU A 111 -5.69 12.42 4.89
CA LEU A 111 -5.30 13.48 5.82
C LEU A 111 -5.95 13.22 7.18
N TYR A 112 -5.12 12.95 8.19
CA TYR A 112 -5.52 13.02 9.59
C TYR A 112 -5.14 14.39 10.15
N TYR A 113 -6.05 15.02 10.89
CA TYR A 113 -5.81 16.34 11.47
C TYR A 113 -6.34 16.44 12.91
N ARG A 114 -5.74 17.34 13.69
CA ARG A 114 -6.11 17.62 15.08
C ARG A 114 -7.26 18.62 15.13
N LYS A 115 -8.47 18.14 15.45
CA LYS A 115 -9.70 18.95 15.47
C LYS A 115 -9.64 20.11 16.47
N ASP A 116 -9.04 19.88 17.63
CA ASP A 116 -8.82 20.86 18.69
C ASP A 116 -7.86 21.98 18.26
N VAL A 117 -6.77 21.64 17.58
CA VAL A 117 -5.83 22.64 17.03
C VAL A 117 -6.50 23.50 15.96
N PHE A 118 -7.27 22.88 15.06
CA PHE A 118 -8.03 23.61 14.03
C PHE A 118 -9.09 24.53 14.66
N ALA A 119 -9.78 24.09 15.71
CA ALA A 119 -10.75 24.91 16.43
C ALA A 119 -10.09 26.11 17.14
N MET A 120 -8.94 25.90 17.80
CA MET A 120 -8.18 26.97 18.45
C MET A 120 -7.71 28.04 17.46
N ALA A 121 -7.29 27.61 16.26
CA ALA A 121 -6.83 28.50 15.19
C ALA A 121 -7.97 29.07 14.33
N ASN A 122 -9.23 28.72 14.61
CA ASN A 122 -10.40 29.07 13.80
C ASN A 122 -10.25 28.70 12.31
N LEU A 123 -9.73 27.50 12.06
CA LEU A 123 -9.47 26.95 10.72
C LEU A 123 -10.48 25.86 10.35
N SER A 124 -10.76 25.74 9.05
CA SER A 124 -11.48 24.60 8.48
C SER A 124 -10.49 23.60 7.88
N PRO A 125 -10.81 22.28 7.85
CA PRO A 125 -9.98 21.28 7.19
C PRO A 125 -9.75 21.63 5.72
N PRO A 126 -8.52 21.51 5.18
CA PRO A 126 -8.25 21.82 3.79
C PRO A 126 -8.89 20.79 2.87
N SER A 127 -9.39 21.28 1.74
CA SER A 127 -9.98 20.49 0.65
C SER A 127 -9.05 20.36 -0.56
N THR A 128 -8.01 21.20 -0.63
CA THR A 128 -7.01 21.22 -1.70
C THR A 128 -5.58 21.20 -1.16
N TRP A 129 -4.62 20.83 -2.01
CA TRP A 129 -3.20 20.89 -1.66
C TRP A 129 -2.74 22.32 -1.36
N ASP A 130 -3.24 23.33 -2.07
CA ASP A 130 -2.87 24.73 -1.82
C ASP A 130 -3.37 25.22 -0.47
N GLU A 131 -4.60 24.88 -0.09
CA GLU A 131 -5.15 25.15 1.25
C GLU A 131 -4.32 24.45 2.32
N PHE A 132 -4.02 23.17 2.12
CA PHE A 132 -3.19 22.39 3.03
C PHE A 132 -1.81 23.03 3.23
N LEU A 133 -1.11 23.36 2.15
CA LEU A 133 0.22 23.98 2.21
C LEU A 133 0.17 25.38 2.82
N THR A 134 -0.90 26.14 2.61
CA THR A 134 -1.10 27.45 3.21
C THR A 134 -1.26 27.34 4.73
N ILE A 135 -2.14 26.44 5.19
CA ILE A 135 -2.35 26.16 6.62
C ILE A 135 -1.06 25.65 7.26
N ALA A 136 -0.40 24.68 6.61
CA ALA A 136 0.84 24.10 7.12
C ALA A 136 1.94 25.15 7.30
N ARG A 137 2.14 26.05 6.33
CA ARG A 137 3.12 27.15 6.46
C ARG A 137 2.76 28.11 7.59
N ALA A 138 1.47 28.45 7.73
CA ALA A 138 1.01 29.37 8.78
C ALA A 138 1.16 28.79 10.18
N MET A 139 0.99 27.47 10.33
CA MET A 139 1.03 26.78 11.62
C MET A 139 2.43 26.31 12.03
N ASN A 140 3.38 26.20 11.09
CA ASN A 140 4.69 25.61 11.36
C ASN A 140 5.47 26.41 12.41
N GLY A 141 5.96 25.74 13.45
CA GLY A 141 6.69 26.36 14.56
C GLY A 141 5.81 26.99 15.64
N SER A 142 4.49 26.79 15.58
CA SER A 142 3.61 27.10 16.71
C SER A 142 3.84 26.08 17.83
N ASP A 143 3.53 26.45 19.07
CA ASP A 143 3.55 25.54 20.22
C ASP A 143 2.10 25.19 20.60
N PHE A 144 1.62 24.05 20.13
CA PHE A 144 0.23 23.62 20.34
C PHE A 144 0.05 22.82 21.64
N ASN A 145 1.14 22.43 22.30
CA ASN A 145 1.13 21.62 23.51
C ASN A 145 1.58 22.42 24.77
N ALA A 146 2.02 23.66 24.58
CA ALA A 146 2.53 24.59 25.59
C ALA A 146 3.80 24.13 26.34
N ASP A 147 4.67 23.36 25.69
CA ASP A 147 5.95 22.88 26.25
C ASP A 147 7.14 23.83 25.99
N GLY A 148 6.92 24.92 25.24
CA GLY A 148 7.93 25.89 24.87
C GLY A 148 8.81 25.46 23.68
N VAL A 149 8.50 24.34 23.04
CA VAL A 149 9.19 23.80 21.86
C VAL A 149 8.30 24.01 20.61
N PRO A 150 8.84 24.60 19.52
CA PRO A 150 8.09 24.73 18.27
C PRO A 150 7.68 23.37 17.68
N ASP A 151 6.39 23.20 17.38
CA ASP A 151 5.84 22.00 16.74
C ASP A 151 5.92 22.07 15.20
N TYR A 152 6.04 20.89 14.58
CA TYR A 152 5.86 20.75 13.14
C TYR A 152 4.37 20.72 12.79
N SER A 153 3.96 21.50 11.79
CA SER A 153 2.56 21.53 11.32
C SER A 153 2.16 20.32 10.48
N ILE A 154 3.14 19.61 9.93
CA ILE A 154 2.96 18.37 9.18
C ILE A 154 3.79 17.30 9.89
N CYS A 155 3.11 16.28 10.42
CA CYS A 155 3.76 15.05 10.82
C CYS A 155 3.62 14.07 9.66
N TRP A 156 4.72 13.88 8.94
CA TRP A 156 4.87 12.73 8.05
C TRP A 156 5.78 11.73 8.73
N GLN A 157 5.54 10.42 8.57
CA GLN A 157 6.51 9.41 8.97
C GLN A 157 7.71 9.46 7.99
N VAL A 158 8.57 10.48 8.11
CA VAL A 158 9.68 10.74 7.16
C VAL A 158 11.04 10.21 7.59
N ILE A 159 11.23 9.85 8.86
CA ILE A 159 12.55 9.40 9.33
C ILE A 159 12.55 7.88 9.47
N ASN A 160 13.35 7.21 8.62
CA ASN A 160 13.59 5.76 8.57
C ASN A 160 12.45 4.87 8.04
N CYS A 161 11.52 5.40 7.25
CA CYS A 161 10.52 4.59 6.53
C CYS A 161 10.70 4.69 5.02
N LEU A 162 10.53 3.55 4.33
CA LEU A 162 10.49 3.38 2.87
C LEU A 162 9.46 4.28 2.13
N GLU A 163 8.62 5.02 2.85
CA GLU A 163 7.47 5.75 2.32
C GLU A 163 7.79 7.21 1.95
N ASP A 164 8.98 7.73 2.25
CA ASP A 164 9.38 9.11 1.96
C ASP A 164 9.27 9.46 0.45
N THR A 165 9.82 8.61 -0.41
CA THR A 165 9.75 8.73 -1.88
C THR A 165 8.34 8.50 -2.42
N VAL A 166 7.57 7.62 -1.78
CA VAL A 166 6.17 7.33 -2.13
C VAL A 166 5.30 8.57 -1.93
N VAL A 167 5.59 9.36 -0.90
CA VAL A 167 4.83 10.55 -0.56
C VAL A 167 5.12 11.69 -1.54
N PHE A 168 6.39 11.92 -1.82
CA PHE A 168 6.78 12.90 -2.82
C PHE A 168 6.20 12.56 -4.18
N SER A 169 6.20 11.28 -4.59
CA SER A 169 5.54 10.88 -5.83
C SER A 169 4.02 11.08 -5.76
N GLN A 170 3.34 10.68 -4.67
CA GLN A 170 1.89 10.90 -4.51
C GLN A 170 1.47 12.38 -4.51
N LEU A 171 2.33 13.29 -4.04
CA LEU A 171 2.10 14.73 -4.07
C LEU A 171 2.35 15.32 -5.46
N LEU A 172 3.47 14.94 -6.07
CA LEU A 172 3.95 15.54 -7.32
C LEU A 172 3.27 14.95 -8.55
N THR A 173 2.94 13.66 -8.55
CA THR A 173 2.31 13.00 -9.71
C THR A 173 0.98 13.66 -10.12
N PRO A 174 0.05 13.99 -9.20
CA PRO A 174 -1.16 14.73 -9.56
C PRO A 174 -0.88 16.14 -10.07
N MET A 175 0.17 16.80 -9.58
CA MET A 175 0.57 18.15 -10.04
C MET A 175 1.18 18.11 -11.44
N ILE A 176 1.84 17.02 -11.82
CA ILE A 176 2.40 16.81 -13.17
C ILE A 176 1.30 16.42 -14.17
N GLN A 177 0.27 15.68 -13.72
CA GLN A 177 -0.88 15.30 -14.56
C GLN A 177 -1.83 16.48 -14.88
N ALA A 178 -1.66 17.63 -14.22
CA ALA A 178 -2.43 18.84 -14.43
C ALA A 178 -1.78 19.82 -15.45
N LEU A 179 -0.66 19.43 -16.08
CA LEU A 179 -0.02 20.13 -17.20
C LEU A 179 -0.34 19.43 -18.53
#